data_AF-A0A392SCU3-F1
#
_entry.id   AF-A0A392SCU3-F1
#
_cell.length_a   1.000
_cell.length_b   1.000
_cell.length_c   1.000
_cell.angle_alpha   90.00
_cell.angle_beta   90.00
_cell.angle_gamma   90.00
#
_symmetry.space_group_name_H-M   'P 1'
#
loop_
_entity.id
_entity.type
_entity.pdbx_description
1 polymer ?
#
loop_
_entity_poly.entity_id
_entity_poly.type
_entity_poly.pdbx_seq_one_letter_code
_entity_poly.pdbx_strand_id
1 'polypeptide(L)' 'DSDDDGEKEEGKKEPPQTPDDAKPIGDPIRVSGKGRGRKRHYESFEFDGNQYSLEDPVMLVPEDKEQKPYVAIIK' A
#
# COMPACT_ATOMS: atom_id res chain seq x y z
N ASP A 1 23.72 -25.41 25.46
CA ASP A 1 22.36 -24.95 25.14
C ASP A 1 22.44 -23.88 24.09
N SER A 2 21.82 -24.16 22.95
CA SER A 2 21.84 -23.33 21.76
C SER A 2 21.05 -22.05 21.93
N ASP A 3 21.62 -20.99 21.36
CA ASP A 3 21.12 -19.65 21.15
C ASP A 3 19.73 -19.62 20.47
N ASP A 4 18.78 -18.92 21.09
CA ASP A 4 17.48 -18.55 20.52
C ASP A 4 17.46 -17.03 20.31
N ASP A 5 18.19 -16.57 19.28
CA ASP A 5 18.19 -15.18 18.83
C ASP A 5 17.06 -15.01 17.80
N GLY A 6 15.87 -14.65 18.31
CA GLY A 6 14.70 -14.33 17.51
C GLY A 6 14.88 -13.02 16.76
N GLU A 7 15.55 -13.08 15.61
CA GLU A 7 15.69 -11.97 14.66
C GLU A 7 14.31 -11.45 14.24
N LYS A 8 13.97 -10.25 14.69
CA LYS A 8 12.88 -9.44 14.13
C LYS A 8 13.27 -9.01 12.73
N GLU A 9 12.77 -9.71 11.71
CA GLU A 9 12.74 -9.19 10.35
C GLU A 9 11.81 -7.96 10.28
N GLU A 10 12.36 -6.79 10.57
CA GLU A 10 11.82 -5.52 10.09
C GLU A 10 12.08 -5.45 8.58
N GLY A 11 11.22 -6.13 7.81
CA GLY A 11 11.20 -6.02 6.35
C GLY A 11 11.16 -4.55 5.95
N LYS A 12 12.27 -4.08 5.37
CA LYS A 12 12.37 -2.80 4.67
C LYS A 12 11.25 -2.75 3.62
N LYS A 13 10.12 -2.17 3.98
CA LYS A 13 9.11 -1.77 2.98
C LYS A 13 9.76 -0.66 2.16
N GLU A 14 10.24 -1.00 0.97
CA GLU A 14 10.47 0.02 -0.05
C GLU A 14 9.24 0.92 -0.12
N PRO A 15 9.43 2.25 -0.32
CA PRO A 15 8.28 3.12 -0.49
C PRO A 15 7.45 2.54 -1.64
N PRO A 16 6.16 2.22 -1.42
CA PRO A 16 5.34 1.67 -2.48
C PRO A 16 5.41 2.65 -3.65
N GLN A 17 5.89 2.16 -4.80
CA GLN A 17 5.79 2.92 -6.04
C GLN A 17 4.29 3.13 -6.25
N THR A 18 3.83 4.37 -6.11
CA THR A 18 2.45 4.70 -6.40
C THR A 18 2.28 4.57 -7.90
N PRO A 19 1.38 3.69 -8.39
CA PRO A 19 1.07 3.67 -9.81
C PRO A 19 0.63 5.07 -10.24
N ASP A 20 1.21 5.59 -11.31
CA ASP A 20 0.94 6.96 -11.78
C ASP A 20 -0.55 7.19 -12.13
N ASP A 21 -1.29 6.11 -12.37
CA ASP A 21 -2.70 6.16 -12.79
C ASP A 21 -3.71 6.23 -11.64
N ALA A 22 -3.28 6.09 -10.38
CA ALA A 22 -4.20 6.13 -9.23
C ALA A 22 -4.67 7.57 -8.94
N LYS A 23 -5.99 7.80 -8.98
CA LYS A 23 -6.60 9.12 -8.74
C LYS A 23 -7.40 9.13 -7.44
N PRO A 24 -7.13 10.05 -6.50
CA PRO A 24 -7.89 10.12 -5.27
C PRO A 24 -9.34 10.56 -5.55
N ILE A 25 -10.28 10.05 -4.77
CA ILE A 25 -11.69 10.44 -4.81
C ILE A 25 -12.03 11.17 -3.51
N GLY A 26 -12.70 12.32 -3.64
CA GLY A 26 -13.18 13.11 -2.51
C GLY A 26 -12.09 13.95 -1.83
N ASP A 27 -12.43 14.45 -0.64
CA ASP A 27 -11.55 15.30 0.16
C ASP A 27 -10.58 14.47 1.01
N PRO A 28 -9.36 14.99 1.29
CA PRO A 28 -8.41 14.28 2.14
C PRO A 28 -8.90 14.19 3.59
N ILE A 29 -9.06 12.97 4.09
CA ILE A 29 -9.48 12.69 5.48
C ILE A 29 -8.39 13.00 6.50
N ARG A 30 -7.12 12.97 6.07
CA ARG A 30 -5.97 13.28 6.92
C ARG A 30 -4.82 13.83 6.09
N VAL A 31 -4.07 14.76 6.69
CA VAL A 31 -2.82 15.26 6.13
C VAL A 31 -1.71 14.98 7.13
N SER A 32 -0.64 14.30 6.70
CA SER A 32 0.51 13.97 7.55
C SER A 32 1.81 14.51 6.97
N GLY A 33 2.83 14.65 7.80
CA GLY A 33 4.14 15.15 7.37
C GLY A 33 4.18 16.66 7.15
N LYS A 34 5.38 17.18 6.84
CA LYS A 34 5.65 18.61 6.62
C LYS A 34 6.60 18.79 5.43
N GLY A 35 6.58 19.97 4.81
CA GLY A 35 7.45 20.31 3.68
C GLY A 35 7.30 19.32 2.51
N ARG A 36 8.43 18.80 2.01
CA ARG A 36 8.49 17.83 0.91
C ARG A 36 7.87 16.46 1.24
N GLY A 37 7.75 16.11 2.53
CA GLY A 37 7.17 14.85 2.98
C GLY A 37 5.68 14.92 3.31
N ARG A 38 5.00 16.00 2.93
CA ARG A 38 3.58 16.19 3.21
C ARG A 38 2.75 15.23 2.35
N LYS A 39 2.02 14.33 3.00
CA LYS A 39 1.12 13.34 2.38
C LYS A 39 -0.34 13.66 2.70
N ARG A 40 -1.22 13.44 1.74
CA ARG A 40 -2.69 13.53 1.89
C ARG A 40 -3.25 12.12 1.80
N HIS A 41 -4.09 11.74 2.75
CA HIS A 41 -4.71 10.44 2.86
C HIS A 41 -6.18 10.57 2.48
N TYR A 42 -6.69 9.60 1.75
CA TYR A 42 -8.04 9.59 1.18
C TYR A 42 -8.74 8.29 1.55
N GLU A 43 -10.07 8.32 1.57
CA GLU A 43 -10.89 7.14 1.85
C GLU A 43 -11.00 6.21 0.64
N SER A 44 -10.95 6.76 -0.57
CA SER A 44 -11.09 5.99 -1.81
C SER A 44 -10.21 6.56 -2.94
N PHE A 45 -9.95 5.71 -3.93
CA PHE A 45 -9.27 6.08 -5.16
C PHE A 45 -9.82 5.30 -6.36
N GLU A 46 -9.67 5.87 -7.55
CA GLU A 46 -9.89 5.19 -8.82
C GLU A 46 -8.55 4.68 -9.35
N PHE A 47 -8.51 3.43 -9.79
CA PHE A 47 -7.38 2.82 -10.48
C PHE A 47 -7.91 1.90 -11.59
N ASP A 48 -7.41 2.08 -12.81
CA ASP A 48 -7.83 1.33 -14.01
C ASP A 48 -9.36 1.31 -14.21
N GLY A 49 -10.01 2.46 -13.95
CA GLY A 49 -11.47 2.61 -14.06
C GLY A 49 -12.28 1.95 -12.94
N ASN A 50 -11.63 1.31 -11.97
CA ASN A 50 -12.28 0.71 -10.79
C ASN A 50 -12.08 1.60 -9.56
N GLN A 51 -13.13 1.72 -8.75
CA GLN A 51 -13.07 2.41 -7.47
C GLN A 51 -12.71 1.43 -6.35
N TYR A 52 -11.78 1.84 -5.49
CA TYR A 52 -11.36 1.11 -4.30
C TYR A 52 -11.45 2.00 -3.07
N SER A 53 -11.86 1.44 -1.94
CA SER A 53 -11.94 2.11 -0.65
C SER A 53 -11.06 1.44 0.40
N LEU A 54 -10.82 2.13 1.51
CA LEU A 54 -10.20 1.51 2.67
C LEU A 54 -11.02 0.28 3.12
N GLU A 55 -10.32 -0.74 3.59
CA GLU A 55 -10.84 -2.04 4.03
C GLU A 55 -11.32 -2.98 2.91
N ASP A 56 -11.30 -2.55 1.65
CA ASP A 56 -11.60 -3.45 0.53
C ASP A 56 -10.50 -4.51 0.36
N PRO A 57 -10.87 -5.79 0.16
CA PRO A 57 -9.93 -6.82 -0.23
C PRO A 57 -9.59 -6.68 -1.73
N VAL A 58 -8.30 -6.72 -2.06
CA VAL A 58 -7.79 -6.65 -3.43
C VAL A 58 -6.86 -7.79 -3.74
N MET A 59 -6.91 -8.27 -4.99
CA MET A 59 -5.96 -9.23 -5.52
C MET A 59 -4.83 -8.47 -6.22
N LEU A 60 -3.60 -8.64 -5.73
CA LEU A 60 -2.42 -8.07 -6.35
C LEU A 60 -1.75 -9.13 -7.23
N VAL A 61 -1.52 -8.76 -8.49
CA VAL A 61 -0.80 -9.58 -9.45
C VAL A 61 0.62 -9.03 -9.56
N PRO A 62 1.64 -9.79 -9.11
CA PRO A 62 3.03 -9.38 -9.26
C PRO A 62 3.42 -9.22 -10.73
N GLU A 63 4.39 -8.35 -11.00
CA GLU A 63 4.96 -8.19 -12.35
C GLU A 63 5.70 -9.46 -12.81
N ASP A 64 6.33 -10.15 -11.87
CA ASP A 64 6.99 -11.42 -12.08
C ASP A 64 5.98 -12.57 -12.14
N LYS A 65 5.96 -13.27 -13.28
CA LYS A 65 5.02 -14.35 -13.58
C LYS A 65 5.23 -15.61 -12.73
N GLU A 66 6.40 -15.76 -12.13
CA GLU A 66 6.68 -16.89 -11.23
C GLU A 66 6.10 -16.67 -9.83
N GLN A 67 5.75 -15.42 -9.50
CA GLN A 67 5.13 -15.08 -8.23
C GLN A 67 3.61 -15.25 -8.29
N LYS A 68 3.07 -15.93 -7.29
CA LYS A 68 1.62 -16.15 -7.19
C LYS A 68 0.92 -14.83 -6.84
N PRO A 69 -0.28 -14.57 -7.40
CA PRO A 69 -1.11 -13.47 -6.94
C PRO A 69 -1.50 -13.69 -5.48
N TYR A 70 -1.64 -12.60 -4.74
CA TYR A 70 -2.05 -12.64 -3.34
C TYR A 70 -3.15 -11.63 -3.06
N VAL A 71 -3.91 -11.89 -2.00
CA VAL A 71 -5.01 -11.04 -1.55
C VAL A 71 -4.53 -10.19 -0.38
N ALA A 72 -4.80 -8.89 -0.43
CA ALA A 72 -4.48 -7.91 0.61
C ALA A 72 -5.73 -7.08 0.95
N ILE A 73 -5.68 -6.37 2.09
CA ILE A 73 -6.73 -5.43 2.51
C ILE A 73 -6.15 -4.03 2.49
N ILE A 74 -6.86 -3.07 1.88
CA ILE A 74 -6.44 -1.66 1.84
C ILE A 74 -6.61 -1.03 3.23
N LYS A 75 -5.63 -0.25 3.71
CA LYS A 75 -5.63 0.41 5.02
C LYS A 75 -5.04 1.81 4.98
#